data_AF-A0A392Q6Z2-F1
#
_entry.id   AF-A0A392Q6Z2-F1
#
_cell.length_a   1.000
_cell.length_b   1.000
_cell.length_c   1.000
_cell.angle_alpha   90.00
_cell.angle_beta   90.00
_cell.angle_gamma   90.00
#
_symmetry.space_group_name_H-M   'P 1'
#
loop_
_entity.id
_entity.type
_entity.pdbx_description
1 polymer ?
#
loop_
_entity_poly.entity_id
_entity_poly.type
_entity_poly.pdbx_seq_one_letter_code
_entity_poly.pdbx_strand_id
1 'polypeptide(L)' 'MQTLKINPQKKDIDSFVATDFKLIGYDPHRKIEMKMAV' A
#
# COMPACT_ATOMS: atom_id res chain seq x y z
N MET A 1 -7.09 -7.84 -11.00
CA MET A 1 -7.64 -6.55 -10.50
C MET A 1 -7.27 -6.44 -9.03
N GLN A 2 -6.56 -5.39 -8.67
CA GLN A 2 -6.06 -5.18 -7.31
C GLN A 2 -6.96 -4.21 -6.55
N THR A 3 -7.15 -4.44 -5.26
CA THR A 3 -7.98 -3.59 -4.38
C THR A 3 -7.19 -3.23 -3.14
N LEU A 4 -7.10 -1.94 -2.84
CA LEU A 4 -6.59 -1.44 -1.57
C LEU A 4 -7.74 -1.30 -0.59
N LYS A 5 -7.69 -2.04 0.52
CA LYS A 5 -8.61 -1.87 1.66
C LYS A 5 -7.94 -1.01 2.72
N ILE A 6 -8.75 -0.16 3.36
CA ILE A 6 -8.34 0.75 4.43
C ILE A 6 -9.23 0.46 5.65
N ASN A 7 -8.68 0.56 6.86
CA ASN A 7 -9.43 0.44 8.10
C ASN A 7 -10.50 1.56 8.22
N PRO A 8 -11.80 1.25 8.15
CA PRO A 8 -12.86 2.26 8.16
C PRO A 8 -13.10 2.89 9.56
N GLN A 9 -12.49 2.32 10.61
CA GLN A 9 -12.64 2.84 11.96
C GLN A 9 -11.77 4.08 12.23
N LYS A 10 -10.69 4.25 11.45
CA LYS A 10 -9.83 5.42 11.56
C LYS A 10 -10.37 6.56 10.71
N LYS A 11 -10.60 7.69 11.38
CA LYS A 11 -11.18 8.92 10.80
C LYS A 11 -10.24 10.11 10.88
N ASP A 12 -9.21 10.01 11.70
CA ASP A 12 -8.16 11.01 11.84
C ASP A 12 -7.01 10.69 10.87
N ILE A 13 -6.55 11.71 10.14
CA ILE A 13 -5.56 11.53 9.07
C ILE A 13 -4.17 11.18 9.60
N ASP A 14 -3.81 11.69 10.78
CA ASP A 14 -2.49 11.45 11.39
C ASP A 14 -2.46 10.12 12.14
N SER A 15 -3.61 9.50 12.37
CA SER A 15 -3.73 8.22 13.07
C SER A 15 -3.38 6.98 12.24
N PHE A 16 -3.26 7.09 10.91
CA PHE A 16 -3.02 5.94 10.03
C PHE A 16 -1.63 5.35 10.19
N VAL A 17 -1.57 4.02 10.24
CA VAL A 17 -0.31 3.26 10.25
C VAL A 17 -0.34 2.20 9.15
N ALA A 18 0.83 1.62 8.82
CA ALA A 18 0.96 0.67 7.70
C ALA A 18 -0.03 -0.51 7.78
N THR A 19 -0.38 -0.97 8.98
CA THR A 19 -1.29 -2.10 9.20
C THR A 19 -2.76 -1.79 8.89
N ASP A 20 -3.14 -0.52 8.75
CA ASP A 20 -4.50 -0.14 8.35
C ASP A 20 -4.76 -0.36 6.86
N PHE A 21 -3.71 -0.59 6.08
CA PHE A 21 -3.78 -0.78 4.64
C PHE A 21 -3.56 -2.24 4.29
N LYS A 22 -4.45 -2.80 3.46
CA LYS A 22 -4.31 -4.16 2.94
C LYS A 22 -4.50 -4.18 1.44
N LEU A 23 -3.46 -4.56 0.72
CA LEU A 23 -3.53 -4.79 -0.71
C LEU A 23 -3.99 -6.24 -0.98
N ILE A 24 -5.07 -6.38 -1.73
CA ILE A 24 -5.67 -7.67 -2.08
C ILE A 24 -5.63 -7.85 -3.59
N GLY A 25 -5.25 -9.05 -4.05
CA GLY A 25 -5.18 -9.37 -5.47
C GLY A 25 -3.97 -8.75 -6.18
N TYR A 26 -2.89 -8.50 -5.43
CA TYR A 26 -1.62 -8.09 -6.00
C TYR A 26 -0.87 -9.29 -6.55
N ASP A 27 -0.64 -9.28 -7.86
CA ASP A 27 0.18 -10.25 -8.58
C ASP A 27 1.37 -9.52 -9.21
N PRO A 28 2.48 -9.34 -8.45
CA PRO A 28 3.62 -8.59 -8.93
C PRO A 28 4.35 -9.31 -10.06
N HIS A 29 4.69 -8.56 -11.10
CA HIS A 29 5.77 -8.94 -12.00
C HIS A 29 7.12 -8.85 -11.27
N ARG A 30 8.16 -9.46 -11.87
CA ARG A 30 9.53 -9.40 -11.31
C ARG A 30 9.94 -7.94 -11.11
N LYS A 31 10.50 -7.66 -9.93
CA LYS A 31 11.04 -6.34 -9.59
C LYS A 31 12.09 -5.93 -10.62
N ILE A 32 11.93 -4.74 -11.19
CA ILE A 32 12.95 -4.10 -12.03
C ILE A 32 13.66 -3.09 -11.13
N GLU A 33 14.97 -3.27 -10.92
CA GLU A 33 15.75 -2.36 -10.10
C GLU A 33 16.17 -1.14 -10.90
N MET A 34 15.77 0.04 -10.43
CA MET A 34 16.22 1.33 -10.95
C MET A 34 17.05 2.04 -9.88
N LYS A 35 18.17 2.64 -10.29
CA LYS A 35 18.98 3.48 -9.39
C LYS A 35 18.45 4.91 -9.45
N MET A 36 18.14 5.46 -8.28
CA MET A 36 17.83 6.88 -8.16
C MET A 36 19.09 7.68 -8.51
N ALA A 37 18.96 8.69 -9.38
CA ALA A 37 20.02 9.68 -9.54
C ALA A 37 20.03 10.57 -8.29
N VAL A 38 21.21 10.77 -7.73
CA VAL A 38 21.46 11.62 -6.55
C VAL A 38 22.17 12.89 -6.97
#